data_AF-A0AA85JRD0-F1
#
_entry.id   AF-A0AA85JRD0-F1
#
_cell.length_a   1.000
_cell.length_b   1.000
_cell.length_c   1.000
_cell.angle_alpha   90.00
_cell.angle_beta   90.00
_cell.angle_gamma   90.00
#
_symmetry.space_group_name_H-M   'P 1'
#
loop_
_entity.id
_entity.type
_entity.pdbx_description
1 polymer ?
#
loop_
_entity_poly.entity_id
_entity_poly.type
_entity_poly.pdbx_seq_one_letter_code
_entity_poly.pdbx_strand_id
1 'polypeptide(L)'
;MDWKLHCRNIKQLDLEEVKKTAEVFKKKSEDIEAKIFQLSNARQSMKNNNILRVHINTWRKEMSYLKKEEKEIESLLKDNCFLWIFKEKAILETESVNLANIEKLQSIISTPLYALRKEIKEWNEIDMKDERLLKQNSVKEAIQNLSDCIQNLNNSLSEESELLSKSQEDGKDDLITNEYKKKPFTCNIKDMGIPENAWDWQCSNSEYLSTMLSEFIMLDFEFYNQLEVIKKEYESLRLTDEQLWNSDELEMFEYIWDTYRRQILHQRRHYTLDFLSRLFADRNTKEITDLMDHCERVNQLKDRAVTINRVWKKSRDDLSIRIQATLLQISELSNEKRLKTEKYQSQKELCDFLKEQVN
;
A
#
# COMPACT_ATOMS: atom_id res chain seq x y z
N MET A 1 57.25 12.32 -68.34
CA MET A 1 56.91 11.51 -67.15
C MET A 1 55.84 10.53 -67.56
N ASP A 2 56.17 9.24 -67.51
CA ASP A 2 55.39 8.17 -68.12
C ASP A 2 54.36 7.68 -67.09
N TRP A 3 53.08 7.98 -67.30
CA TRP A 3 51.96 7.62 -66.40
C TRP A 3 51.88 6.10 -66.14
N LYS A 4 52.48 5.30 -67.02
CA LYS A 4 52.61 3.84 -66.93
C LYS A 4 53.48 3.36 -65.77
N LEU A 5 54.36 4.20 -65.22
CA LEU A 5 55.19 3.83 -64.07
C LEU A 5 54.47 4.02 -62.73
N HIS A 6 53.43 4.87 -62.67
CA HIS A 6 52.72 5.17 -61.42
C HIS A 6 51.65 4.12 -61.07
N CYS A 7 51.20 3.32 -62.05
CA CYS A 7 50.19 2.27 -61.84
C CYS A 7 50.79 0.86 -61.65
N ARG A 8 52.12 0.69 -61.56
CA ARG A 8 52.76 -0.64 -61.47
C ARG A 8 52.54 -1.38 -60.15
N ASN A 9 52.09 -0.68 -59.10
CA ASN A 9 51.87 -1.28 -57.78
C ASN A 9 50.39 -1.41 -57.39
N ILE A 10 49.46 -1.17 -58.32
CA ILE A 10 48.05 -1.43 -58.07
C ILE A 10 47.83 -2.92 -58.35
N LYS A 11 47.89 -3.75 -57.31
CA LYS A 11 47.42 -5.15 -57.38
C LYS A 11 46.00 -5.11 -57.97
N GLN A 12 45.74 -5.91 -59.01
CA GLN A 12 44.36 -6.12 -59.47
C GLN A 12 43.55 -6.60 -58.26
N LEU A 13 42.60 -5.77 -57.85
CA LEU A 13 41.67 -6.12 -56.79
C LEU A 13 40.79 -7.24 -57.36
N ASP A 14 40.91 -8.46 -56.84
CA ASP A 14 40.03 -9.55 -57.22
C ASP A 14 38.63 -9.23 -56.65
N LEU A 15 37.80 -8.63 -57.50
CA LEU A 15 36.44 -8.21 -57.17
C LEU A 15 35.57 -9.39 -56.71
N GLU A 16 35.87 -10.61 -57.16
CA GLU A 16 35.12 -11.80 -56.75
C GLU A 16 35.54 -12.27 -55.35
N GLU A 17 36.81 -12.14 -54.99
CA GLU A 17 37.29 -12.39 -53.62
C GLU A 17 36.73 -11.35 -52.64
N VAL A 18 36.68 -10.08 -53.04
CA VAL A 18 36.07 -9.00 -52.24
C VAL A 18 34.55 -9.20 -52.09
N LYS A 19 33.83 -9.64 -53.13
CA LYS A 19 32.40 -9.97 -53.01
C LYS A 19 32.17 -11.16 -52.08
N LYS A 20 32.95 -12.23 -52.20
CA LYS A 20 32.84 -13.41 -51.32
C LYS A 20 33.12 -13.04 -49.86
N THR A 21 34.16 -12.24 -49.61
CA THR A 21 34.44 -11.77 -48.24
C THR A 21 33.34 -10.84 -47.72
N ALA A 22 32.80 -9.94 -48.55
CA ALA A 22 31.65 -9.10 -48.19
C ALA A 22 30.39 -9.93 -47.88
N GLU A 23 30.09 -10.98 -48.66
CA GLU A 23 28.99 -11.90 -48.38
C GLU A 23 29.19 -12.70 -47.08
N VAL A 24 30.43 -13.12 -46.79
CA VAL A 24 30.78 -13.77 -45.52
C VAL A 24 30.61 -12.80 -44.35
N PHE A 25 31.03 -11.55 -44.49
CA PHE A 25 30.81 -10.52 -43.47
C PHE A 25 29.31 -10.22 -43.29
N LYS A 26 28.53 -10.17 -44.38
CA LYS A 26 27.09 -9.98 -44.32
C LYS A 26 26.40 -11.11 -43.55
N LYS A 27 26.70 -12.37 -43.88
CA LYS A 27 26.19 -13.54 -43.14
C LYS A 27 26.59 -13.53 -41.66
N LYS A 28 27.85 -13.18 -41.36
CA LYS A 28 28.30 -13.04 -39.96
C LYS A 28 27.57 -11.91 -39.23
N SER A 29 27.26 -10.80 -39.91
CA SER A 29 26.46 -9.70 -39.35
C SER A 29 25.03 -10.17 -39.05
N GLU A 30 24.39 -10.87 -39.98
CA GLU A 30 23.06 -11.46 -39.81
C GLU A 30 23.03 -12.46 -38.63
N ASP A 31 24.06 -13.30 -38.49
CA ASP A 31 24.19 -14.22 -37.36
C ASP A 31 24.37 -13.49 -36.01
N ILE A 32 25.11 -12.38 -36.00
CA ILE A 32 25.29 -11.54 -34.81
C ILE A 32 23.97 -10.86 -34.44
N GLU A 33 23.24 -10.31 -35.40
CA GLU A 33 21.93 -9.71 -35.20
C GLU A 33 20.92 -10.72 -34.66
N ALA A 34 20.88 -11.94 -35.22
CA ALA A 34 20.04 -13.02 -34.73
C ALA A 34 20.37 -13.41 -33.28
N LYS A 35 21.67 -13.48 -32.93
CA LYS A 35 22.11 -13.73 -31.54
C LYS A 35 21.72 -12.59 -30.60
N ILE A 36 21.85 -11.33 -31.03
CA ILE A 36 21.43 -10.16 -30.24
C ILE A 36 19.91 -10.22 -29.99
N PHE A 37 19.12 -10.56 -31.01
CA PHE A 37 17.68 -10.71 -30.88
C PHE A 37 17.30 -11.84 -29.91
N GLN A 38 17.93 -13.01 -30.02
CA GLN A 38 17.73 -14.13 -29.09
C GLN A 38 18.08 -13.76 -27.65
N LEU A 39 19.21 -13.08 -27.43
CA LEU A 39 19.61 -12.59 -26.10
C LEU A 39 18.61 -11.57 -25.54
N SER A 40 18.07 -10.69 -26.40
CA SER A 40 17.04 -9.73 -26.01
C SER A 40 15.76 -10.44 -25.54
N ASN A 41 15.28 -11.43 -26.30
CA ASN A 41 14.11 -12.23 -25.95
C ASN A 41 14.32 -13.04 -24.66
N ALA A 42 15.50 -13.65 -24.49
CA ALA A 42 15.85 -14.38 -23.28
C ALA A 42 15.85 -13.45 -22.05
N ARG A 43 16.41 -12.23 -22.18
CA ARG A 43 16.38 -11.22 -21.11
C ARG A 43 14.96 -10.78 -20.79
N GLN A 44 14.11 -10.56 -21.80
CA GLN A 44 12.72 -10.18 -21.59
C GLN A 44 11.91 -11.29 -20.91
N SER A 45 12.11 -12.55 -21.33
CA SER A 45 11.52 -13.72 -20.68
C SER A 45 11.96 -13.86 -19.22
N MET A 46 13.25 -13.66 -18.93
CA MET A 46 13.77 -13.68 -17.55
C MET A 46 13.14 -12.59 -16.68
N LYS A 47 13.01 -11.36 -17.20
CA LYS A 47 12.32 -10.26 -16.51
C LYS A 47 10.87 -10.61 -16.21
N ASN A 48 10.14 -11.13 -17.20
CA ASN A 48 8.76 -11.53 -17.05
C ASN A 48 8.60 -12.66 -16.01
N ASN A 49 9.49 -13.65 -16.01
CA ASN A 49 9.50 -14.73 -15.02
C ASN A 49 9.74 -14.21 -13.59
N ASN A 50 10.60 -13.21 -13.41
CA ASN A 50 10.81 -12.60 -12.10
C ASN A 50 9.55 -11.88 -11.62
N ILE A 51 8.86 -11.14 -12.49
CA ILE A 51 7.58 -10.47 -12.17
C ILE A 51 6.52 -11.51 -11.78
N LEU A 52 6.38 -12.59 -12.57
CA LEU A 52 5.44 -13.67 -12.24
C LEU A 52 5.76 -14.35 -10.90
N ARG A 53 7.05 -14.53 -10.58
CA ARG A 53 7.47 -15.07 -9.29
C ARG A 53 7.03 -14.17 -8.13
N VAL A 54 7.12 -12.85 -8.30
CA VAL A 54 6.62 -11.89 -7.31
C VAL A 54 5.11 -12.06 -7.13
N HIS A 55 4.33 -12.08 -8.21
CA HIS A 55 2.88 -12.28 -8.13
C HIS A 55 2.50 -13.58 -7.44
N ILE A 56 3.13 -14.70 -7.82
CA ILE A 56 2.89 -16.01 -7.19
C ILE A 56 3.16 -15.96 -5.69
N ASN A 57 4.25 -15.32 -5.27
CA ASN A 57 4.58 -15.20 -3.86
C ASN A 57 3.59 -14.30 -3.11
N THR A 58 3.15 -13.19 -3.72
CA THR A 58 2.12 -12.31 -3.17
C THR A 58 0.81 -13.06 -2.90
N TRP A 59 0.31 -13.79 -3.91
CA TRP A 59 -0.93 -14.56 -3.77
C TRP A 59 -0.79 -15.76 -2.82
N ARG A 60 0.41 -16.35 -2.71
CA ARG A 60 0.68 -17.38 -1.70
C ARG A 60 0.61 -16.83 -0.28
N LYS A 61 1.15 -15.63 -0.04
CA LYS A 61 1.03 -14.95 1.25
C LYS A 61 -0.42 -14.60 1.54
N GLU A 62 -1.15 -14.06 0.56
CA GLU A 62 -2.56 -13.72 0.73
C GLU A 62 -3.41 -14.94 1.05
N MET A 63 -3.22 -16.06 0.35
CA MET A 63 -3.90 -17.31 0.66
C MET A 63 -3.62 -17.78 2.09
N SER A 64 -2.40 -17.57 2.59
CA SER A 64 -2.04 -17.95 3.95
C SER A 64 -2.69 -17.03 4.98
N TYR A 65 -2.81 -15.74 4.66
CA TYR A 65 -3.53 -14.74 5.45
C TYR A 65 -5.03 -15.05 5.52
N LEU A 66 -5.69 -15.28 4.39
CA LEU A 66 -7.11 -15.61 4.32
C LEU A 66 -7.44 -16.89 5.09
N LYS A 67 -6.59 -17.94 4.97
CA LYS A 67 -6.77 -19.16 5.77
C LYS A 67 -6.64 -18.93 7.27
N LYS A 68 -5.90 -17.90 7.68
CA LYS A 68 -5.78 -17.53 9.09
C LYS A 68 -7.04 -16.80 9.55
N GLU A 69 -7.50 -15.82 8.79
CA GLU A 69 -8.77 -15.12 9.06
C GLU A 69 -9.96 -16.08 9.07
N GLU A 70 -10.03 -17.00 8.11
CA GLU A 70 -11.06 -18.04 8.04
C GLU A 70 -11.10 -18.86 9.33
N LYS A 71 -9.95 -19.32 9.83
CA LYS A 71 -9.86 -20.06 11.10
C LYS A 71 -10.28 -19.21 12.31
N GLU A 72 -9.91 -17.92 12.33
CA GLU A 72 -10.31 -17.00 13.38
C GLU A 72 -11.83 -16.81 13.38
N ILE A 73 -12.44 -16.59 12.22
CA ILE A 73 -13.89 -16.46 12.05
C ILE A 73 -14.59 -17.78 12.39
N GLU A 74 -14.11 -18.92 11.92
CA GLU A 74 -14.64 -20.24 12.29
C GLU A 74 -14.61 -20.47 13.80
N SER A 75 -13.57 -19.99 14.49
CA SER A 75 -13.50 -20.09 15.95
C SER A 75 -14.55 -19.23 16.64
N LEU A 76 -14.84 -18.04 16.12
CA LEU A 76 -15.89 -17.15 16.62
C LEU A 76 -17.29 -17.69 16.32
N LEU A 77 -17.49 -18.29 15.15
CA LEU A 77 -18.76 -18.88 14.71
C LEU A 77 -19.13 -20.18 15.46
N LYS A 78 -18.16 -20.83 16.12
CA LYS A 78 -18.40 -21.97 17.00
C LYS A 78 -19.06 -21.59 18.33
N ASP A 79 -19.19 -20.31 18.63
CA ASP A 79 -20.02 -19.84 19.75
C ASP A 79 -21.50 -20.15 19.46
N ASN A 80 -22.20 -20.68 20.47
CA ASN A 80 -23.61 -21.10 20.37
C ASN A 80 -24.53 -19.96 19.90
N CYS A 81 -24.13 -18.71 20.10
CA CYS A 81 -24.89 -17.53 19.69
C CYS A 81 -24.98 -17.36 18.15
N PHE A 82 -24.08 -17.98 17.38
CA PHE A 82 -23.98 -17.81 15.93
C PHE A 82 -24.36 -19.05 15.12
N LEU A 83 -24.75 -20.15 15.77
CA LEU A 83 -25.12 -21.41 15.08
C LEU A 83 -26.32 -21.29 14.14
N TRP A 84 -27.15 -20.26 14.28
CA TRP A 84 -28.26 -19.98 13.37
C TRP A 84 -27.78 -19.58 11.97
N ILE A 85 -26.58 -18.99 11.84
CA ILE A 85 -25.98 -18.55 10.57
C ILE A 85 -25.78 -19.76 9.63
N PHE A 86 -25.34 -20.90 10.16
CA PHE A 86 -25.17 -22.14 9.38
C PHE A 86 -26.49 -22.81 8.96
N LYS A 87 -27.62 -22.32 9.46
CA LYS A 87 -28.97 -22.78 9.07
C LYS A 87 -29.64 -21.80 8.12
N GLU A 88 -29.03 -20.65 7.87
CA GLU A 88 -29.57 -19.62 6.99
C GLU A 88 -29.47 -20.09 5.54
N LYS A 89 -30.61 -20.08 4.85
CA LYS A 89 -30.75 -20.69 3.52
C LYS A 89 -29.85 -20.02 2.48
N ALA A 90 -29.73 -18.69 2.54
CA ALA A 90 -28.88 -17.94 1.62
C ALA A 90 -27.39 -18.29 1.76
N ILE A 91 -26.94 -18.62 2.98
CA ILE A 91 -25.54 -18.97 3.26
C ILE A 91 -25.24 -20.37 2.72
N LEU A 92 -26.14 -21.33 2.95
CA LEU A 92 -26.01 -22.70 2.42
C LEU A 92 -26.02 -22.72 0.87
N GLU A 93 -26.88 -21.92 0.25
CA GLU A 93 -26.92 -21.78 -1.21
C GLU A 93 -25.61 -21.18 -1.76
N THR A 94 -25.06 -20.16 -1.09
CA THR A 94 -23.80 -19.52 -1.48
C THR A 94 -22.61 -20.47 -1.31
N GLU A 95 -22.55 -21.23 -0.22
CA GLU A 95 -21.52 -22.24 0.02
C GLU A 95 -21.53 -23.32 -1.07
N SER A 96 -22.72 -23.81 -1.42
CA SER A 96 -22.87 -24.80 -2.49
C SER A 96 -22.40 -24.27 -3.85
N VAL A 97 -22.71 -23.01 -4.19
CA VAL A 97 -22.28 -22.38 -5.44
C VAL A 97 -20.76 -22.18 -5.45
N ASN A 98 -20.18 -21.74 -4.33
CA ASN A 98 -18.73 -21.54 -4.20
C ASN A 98 -17.96 -22.85 -4.31
N LEU A 99 -18.41 -23.92 -3.65
CA LEU A 99 -17.81 -25.25 -3.77
C LEU A 99 -17.82 -25.74 -5.22
N ALA A 100 -18.96 -25.62 -5.91
CA ALA A 100 -19.07 -26.00 -7.32
C ALA A 100 -18.13 -25.17 -8.23
N ASN A 101 -17.99 -23.87 -7.95
CA ASN A 101 -17.06 -23.01 -8.68
C ASN A 101 -15.58 -23.38 -8.43
N ILE A 102 -15.22 -23.72 -7.18
CA ILE A 102 -13.88 -24.18 -6.83
C ILE A 102 -13.56 -25.51 -7.54
N GLU A 103 -14.48 -26.47 -7.51
CA GLU A 103 -14.33 -27.74 -8.21
C GLU A 103 -14.18 -27.54 -9.72
N LYS A 104 -14.99 -26.65 -10.30
CA LYS A 104 -14.87 -26.27 -11.72
C LYS A 104 -13.51 -25.64 -12.03
N LEU A 105 -13.02 -24.71 -11.21
CA LEU A 105 -11.71 -24.08 -11.39
C LEU A 105 -10.58 -25.12 -11.25
N GLN A 106 -10.64 -26.00 -10.27
CA GLN A 106 -9.70 -27.11 -10.12
C GLN A 106 -9.73 -28.03 -11.34
N SER A 107 -10.91 -28.32 -11.89
CA SER A 107 -11.04 -29.14 -13.09
C SER A 107 -10.41 -28.48 -14.33
N ILE A 108 -10.52 -27.15 -14.46
CA ILE A 108 -9.98 -26.36 -15.57
C ILE A 108 -8.46 -26.15 -15.44
N ILE A 109 -7.94 -26.00 -14.22
CA ILE A 109 -6.53 -25.66 -14.00
C ILE A 109 -5.71 -26.91 -13.66
N SER A 110 -6.13 -27.67 -12.65
CA SER A 110 -5.39 -28.82 -12.16
C SER A 110 -5.39 -29.96 -13.17
N THR A 111 -6.53 -30.29 -13.78
CA THR A 111 -6.62 -31.43 -14.72
C THR A 111 -5.68 -31.26 -15.92
N PRO A 112 -5.65 -30.11 -16.63
CA PRO A 112 -4.71 -29.93 -17.75
C PRO A 112 -3.26 -29.86 -17.29
N LEU A 113 -2.96 -29.32 -16.12
CA LEU A 113 -1.60 -29.32 -15.58
C LEU A 113 -1.12 -30.72 -15.19
N TYR A 114 -1.98 -31.56 -14.62
CA TYR A 114 -1.68 -32.96 -14.34
C TYR A 114 -1.54 -33.78 -15.63
N ALA A 115 -2.40 -33.53 -16.63
CA ALA A 115 -2.30 -34.13 -17.96
C ALA A 115 -0.98 -33.74 -18.64
N LEU A 116 -0.64 -32.45 -18.68
CA LEU A 116 0.62 -31.95 -19.22
C LEU A 116 1.82 -32.51 -18.45
N ARG A 117 1.76 -32.57 -17.12
CA ARG A 117 2.83 -33.18 -16.31
C ARG A 117 3.00 -34.66 -16.63
N LYS A 118 1.90 -35.37 -16.88
CA LYS A 118 1.91 -36.79 -17.28
C LYS A 118 2.47 -36.94 -18.69
N GLU A 119 2.04 -36.13 -19.64
CA GLU A 119 2.56 -36.09 -21.01
C GLU A 119 4.06 -35.76 -21.05
N ILE A 120 4.52 -34.77 -20.28
CA ILE A 120 5.95 -34.43 -20.16
C ILE A 120 6.73 -35.60 -19.54
N LYS A 121 6.17 -36.30 -18.55
CA LYS A 121 6.80 -37.52 -18.00
C LYS A 121 6.88 -38.63 -19.04
N GLU A 122 5.80 -38.87 -19.78
CA GLU A 122 5.74 -39.89 -20.83
C GLU A 122 6.70 -39.55 -21.97
N TRP A 123 6.79 -38.28 -22.39
CA TRP A 123 7.76 -37.81 -23.39
C TRP A 123 9.19 -37.99 -22.90
N ASN A 124 9.49 -37.61 -21.65
CA ASN A 124 10.81 -37.86 -21.07
C ASN A 124 11.11 -39.36 -20.97
N GLU A 125 10.12 -40.22 -20.68
CA GLU A 125 10.29 -41.67 -20.64
C GLU A 125 10.46 -42.30 -22.04
N ILE A 126 9.89 -41.69 -23.08
CA ILE A 126 10.04 -42.07 -24.50
C ILE A 126 11.43 -41.63 -25.02
N ASP A 127 11.83 -40.37 -24.81
CA ASP A 127 13.18 -39.87 -25.15
C ASP A 127 14.28 -40.64 -24.40
N MET A 128 14.01 -41.00 -23.15
CA MET A 128 14.91 -41.85 -22.36
C MET A 128 15.01 -43.28 -22.89
N LYS A 129 14.11 -43.79 -23.73
CA LYS A 129 14.25 -45.14 -24.32
C LYS A 129 15.18 -45.15 -25.54
N ASP A 130 15.26 -44.06 -26.31
CA ASP A 130 16.12 -43.95 -27.49
C ASP A 130 17.59 -43.59 -27.15
N GLU A 131 17.86 -42.78 -26.11
CA GLU A 131 19.25 -42.46 -25.71
C GLU A 131 19.91 -43.49 -24.75
N ARG A 132 19.15 -44.46 -24.23
CA ARG A 132 19.63 -45.38 -23.17
C ARG A 132 20.70 -46.38 -23.60
N LEU A 133 20.92 -46.61 -24.89
CA LEU A 133 21.95 -47.54 -25.36
C LEU A 133 23.37 -46.93 -25.39
N LEU A 134 23.54 -45.61 -25.27
CA LEU A 134 24.85 -44.96 -25.46
C LEU A 134 25.36 -44.10 -24.28
N LYS A 135 24.52 -43.63 -23.34
CA LYS A 135 24.94 -42.64 -22.32
C LYS A 135 24.86 -43.09 -20.85
N GLN A 136 24.53 -44.35 -20.57
CA GLN A 136 24.21 -44.78 -19.19
C GLN A 136 25.43 -44.78 -18.23
N ASN A 137 26.66 -44.86 -18.76
CA ASN A 137 27.87 -44.91 -17.93
C ASN A 137 28.43 -43.52 -17.57
N SER A 138 28.28 -42.50 -18.43
CA SER A 138 28.83 -41.15 -18.16
C SER A 138 27.93 -40.29 -17.27
N VAL A 139 26.61 -40.51 -17.30
CA VAL A 139 25.65 -39.72 -16.52
C VAL A 139 25.65 -40.13 -15.04
N LYS A 140 25.87 -41.42 -14.73
CA LYS A 140 26.03 -41.87 -13.33
C LYS A 140 27.23 -41.23 -12.64
N GLU A 141 28.33 -41.07 -13.37
CA GLU A 141 29.56 -40.44 -12.87
C GLU A 141 29.36 -38.93 -12.66
N ALA A 142 28.64 -38.26 -13.56
CA ALA A 142 28.29 -36.85 -13.43
C ALA A 142 27.29 -36.57 -12.29
N ILE A 143 26.31 -37.46 -12.07
CA ILE A 143 25.36 -37.36 -10.96
C ILE A 143 26.05 -37.57 -9.61
N GLN A 144 27.01 -38.49 -9.53
CA GLN A 144 27.79 -38.71 -8.31
C GLN A 144 28.64 -37.46 -7.97
N ASN A 145 29.32 -36.90 -8.96
CA ASN A 145 30.12 -35.67 -8.79
C ASN A 145 29.25 -34.45 -8.41
N LEU A 146 28.06 -34.32 -8.98
CA LEU A 146 27.11 -33.25 -8.62
C LEU A 146 26.55 -33.44 -7.20
N SER A 147 26.29 -34.68 -6.79
CA SER A 147 25.84 -34.99 -5.42
C SER A 147 26.92 -34.62 -4.40
N ASP A 148 28.19 -34.92 -4.68
CA ASP A 148 29.32 -34.57 -3.83
C ASP A 148 29.53 -33.04 -3.75
N CYS A 149 29.31 -32.32 -4.86
CA CYS A 149 29.34 -30.84 -4.87
C CYS A 149 28.18 -30.21 -4.09
N ILE A 150 26.96 -30.77 -4.18
CA ILE A 150 25.77 -30.27 -3.44
C ILE A 150 25.92 -30.53 -1.94
N GLN A 151 26.49 -31.67 -1.55
CA GLN A 151 26.79 -32.00 -0.16
C GLN A 151 27.79 -30.98 0.43
N ASN A 152 28.84 -30.63 -0.33
CA ASN A 152 29.83 -29.63 0.09
C ASN A 152 29.24 -28.21 0.14
N LEU A 153 28.36 -27.83 -0.80
CA LEU A 153 27.65 -26.54 -0.80
C LEU A 153 26.69 -26.39 0.38
N ASN A 154 25.96 -27.44 0.74
CA ASN A 154 25.05 -27.42 1.90
C ASN A 154 25.82 -27.31 3.22
N ASN A 155 27.00 -27.93 3.32
CA ASN A 155 27.87 -27.78 4.49
C ASN A 155 28.37 -26.33 4.61
N SER A 156 28.76 -25.68 3.50
CA SER A 156 29.14 -24.27 3.49
C SER A 156 27.98 -23.30 3.75
N LEU A 157 26.76 -23.60 3.28
CA LEU A 157 25.57 -22.76 3.52
C LEU A 157 25.08 -22.84 4.98
N SER A 158 25.27 -24.00 5.62
CA SER A 158 24.93 -24.18 7.04
C SER A 158 25.83 -23.33 7.94
N GLU A 159 27.13 -23.24 7.62
CA GLU A 159 28.11 -22.37 8.31
C GLU A 159 27.81 -20.87 8.12
N GLU A 160 27.24 -20.46 6.98
CA GLU A 160 26.86 -19.07 6.70
C GLU A 160 25.53 -18.66 7.39
N SER A 161 24.62 -19.61 7.60
CA SER A 161 23.31 -19.38 8.25
C SER A 161 23.38 -19.17 9.78
N GLU A 162 24.41 -19.71 10.44
CA GLU A 162 24.68 -19.47 11.87
C GLU A 162 25.27 -18.09 12.14
N LEU A 163 25.82 -17.41 11.14
CA LEU A 163 26.35 -16.04 11.25
C LEU A 163 25.28 -14.95 11.02
N LEU A 164 24.21 -15.26 10.27
CA LEU A 164 23.14 -14.31 9.91
C LEU A 164 21.95 -14.29 10.90
N SER A 165 21.91 -15.21 11.85
CA SER A 165 20.83 -15.33 12.85
C SER A 165 21.01 -14.42 14.08
N LYS A 166 21.96 -13.47 14.04
CA LYS A 166 22.19 -12.47 15.11
C LYS A 166 21.83 -11.02 14.76
N SER A 167 21.13 -10.76 13.67
CA SER A 167 20.85 -9.38 13.25
C SER A 167 19.48 -9.20 12.60
N GLN A 168 18.41 -9.58 13.27
CA GLN A 168 17.06 -9.05 13.00
C GLN A 168 16.11 -9.29 14.17
N GLU A 169 16.25 -8.45 15.20
CA GLU A 169 15.11 -8.03 16.02
C GLU A 169 14.52 -6.73 15.44
N ASP A 170 13.25 -6.54 15.75
CA ASP A 170 12.39 -5.37 15.60
C ASP A 170 11.76 -5.03 14.24
N GLY A 171 10.42 -5.06 14.29
CA GLY A 171 9.51 -4.68 13.22
C GLY A 171 8.07 -5.11 13.54
N LYS A 172 7.58 -4.79 14.74
CA LYS A 172 6.14 -4.73 14.99
C LYS A 172 5.63 -3.50 14.25
N ASP A 173 4.69 -3.69 13.33
CA ASP A 173 3.92 -2.57 12.79
C ASP A 173 2.44 -2.95 12.72
N ASP A 174 1.64 -1.96 13.03
CA ASP A 174 0.27 -2.06 13.53
C ASP A 174 -0.73 -2.66 12.53
N LEU A 175 -1.59 -3.54 13.06
CA LEU A 175 -2.85 -3.93 12.46
C LEU A 175 -3.80 -2.72 12.45
N ILE A 176 -3.80 -1.97 11.36
CA ILE A 176 -4.82 -0.94 11.12
C ILE A 176 -6.11 -1.64 10.69
N THR A 177 -7.03 -1.74 11.64
CA THR A 177 -8.35 -2.37 11.53
C THR A 177 -9.28 -1.65 10.55
N ASN A 178 -10.14 -2.44 9.89
CA ASN A 178 -11.17 -2.12 8.89
C ASN A 178 -12.30 -1.14 9.31
N GLU A 179 -12.08 -0.20 10.24
CA GLU A 179 -13.10 0.77 10.68
C GLU A 179 -13.26 2.01 9.76
N TYR A 180 -12.43 2.16 8.72
CA TYR A 180 -12.41 3.33 7.83
C TYR A 180 -13.61 3.44 6.85
N LYS A 181 -14.64 2.60 6.96
CA LYS A 181 -15.87 2.71 6.15
C LYS A 181 -16.90 3.72 6.70
N LYS A 182 -16.69 4.32 7.89
CA LYS A 182 -17.55 5.39 8.41
C LYS A 182 -17.12 6.77 7.86
N LYS A 183 -18.03 7.38 7.10
CA LYS A 183 -18.02 8.74 6.50
C LYS A 183 -16.87 9.66 6.99
N PRO A 184 -15.74 9.74 6.27
CA PRO A 184 -14.57 10.51 6.69
C PRO A 184 -14.76 12.04 6.62
N PHE A 185 -15.82 12.51 5.97
CA PHE A 185 -16.05 13.94 5.69
C PHE A 185 -17.10 14.61 6.58
N THR A 186 -17.50 13.97 7.69
CA THR A 186 -18.48 14.56 8.60
C THR A 186 -17.85 14.90 9.94
N CYS A 187 -17.76 16.20 10.26
CA CYS A 187 -17.77 16.62 11.66
C CYS A 187 -19.18 16.39 12.20
N ASN A 188 -19.27 15.77 13.36
CA ASN A 188 -20.54 15.68 14.06
C ASN A 188 -20.94 17.10 14.47
N ILE A 189 -21.97 17.66 13.84
CA ILE A 189 -22.43 19.05 14.06
C ILE A 189 -22.74 19.28 15.56
N LYS A 190 -23.08 18.22 16.29
CA LYS A 190 -23.31 18.23 17.74
C LYS A 190 -22.06 18.56 18.56
N ASP A 191 -20.88 18.32 18.02
CA ASP A 191 -19.60 18.55 18.69
C ASP A 191 -19.03 19.95 18.36
N MET A 192 -19.72 20.72 17.50
CA MET A 192 -19.40 22.11 17.15
C MET A 192 -20.19 23.08 18.04
N GLY A 193 -19.68 24.31 18.15
CA GLY A 193 -20.17 25.36 19.01
C GLY A 193 -19.42 25.44 20.33
N ILE A 194 -19.95 26.25 21.23
CA ILE A 194 -19.39 26.46 22.57
C ILE A 194 -19.67 25.20 23.41
N PRO A 195 -18.64 24.57 24.01
CA PRO A 195 -18.83 23.44 24.92
C PRO A 195 -19.83 23.77 26.03
N GLU A 196 -20.75 22.85 26.37
CA GLU A 196 -21.77 23.10 27.39
C GLU A 196 -21.15 23.50 28.75
N ASN A 197 -20.07 22.84 29.13
CA ASN A 197 -19.32 23.14 30.36
C ASN A 197 -18.61 24.50 30.35
N ALA A 198 -18.46 25.15 29.20
CA ALA A 198 -17.79 26.45 29.09
C ALA A 198 -18.70 27.63 29.47
N TRP A 199 -20.01 27.44 29.46
CA TRP A 199 -20.98 28.43 29.93
C TRP A 199 -20.94 28.63 31.44
N ASP A 200 -20.55 27.60 32.19
CA ASP A 200 -20.47 27.61 33.65
C ASP A 200 -19.14 28.16 34.19
N TRP A 201 -18.23 28.60 33.30
CA TRP A 201 -16.93 29.12 33.73
C TRP A 201 -17.07 30.46 34.47
N GLN A 202 -16.45 30.53 35.65
CA GLN A 202 -16.53 31.71 36.50
C GLN A 202 -15.78 32.89 35.88
N CYS A 203 -16.50 33.98 35.61
CA CYS A 203 -15.91 35.24 35.15
C CYS A 203 -16.64 36.44 35.77
N SER A 204 -15.89 37.43 36.25
CA SER A 204 -16.43 38.68 36.79
C SER A 204 -17.06 39.59 35.72
N ASN A 205 -16.72 39.37 34.43
CA ASN A 205 -17.23 40.15 33.30
C ASN A 205 -17.86 39.23 32.25
N SER A 206 -19.19 39.27 32.17
CA SER A 206 -20.00 38.46 31.24
C SER A 206 -19.70 38.76 29.75
N GLU A 207 -19.43 40.03 29.41
CA GLU A 207 -19.13 40.44 28.02
C GLU A 207 -17.77 39.90 27.55
N TYR A 208 -16.80 39.88 28.48
CA TYR A 208 -15.48 39.30 28.23
C TYR A 208 -15.56 37.78 28.04
N LEU A 209 -16.33 37.09 28.90
CA LEU A 209 -16.57 35.65 28.76
C LEU A 209 -17.23 35.33 27.41
N SER A 210 -18.27 36.08 27.03
CA SER A 210 -18.92 35.91 25.72
C SER A 210 -17.95 36.08 24.55
N THR A 211 -17.04 37.05 24.64
CA THR A 211 -16.02 37.29 23.60
C THR A 211 -15.04 36.11 23.52
N MET A 212 -14.55 35.62 24.65
CA MET A 212 -13.66 34.45 24.71
C MET A 212 -14.34 33.17 24.19
N LEU A 213 -15.61 32.95 24.55
CA LEU A 213 -16.35 31.79 24.07
C LEU A 213 -16.65 31.88 22.56
N SER A 214 -16.77 33.08 22.00
CA SER A 214 -16.95 33.26 20.55
C SER A 214 -15.75 32.75 19.72
N GLU A 215 -14.56 32.64 20.31
CA GLU A 215 -13.39 32.06 19.65
C GLU A 215 -13.59 30.59 19.26
N PHE A 216 -14.41 29.83 20.00
CA PHE A 216 -14.79 28.46 19.61
C PHE A 216 -15.55 28.45 18.29
N ILE A 217 -16.46 29.41 18.09
CA ILE A 217 -17.27 29.51 16.87
C ILE A 217 -16.38 29.84 15.68
N MET A 218 -15.43 30.76 15.86
CA MET A 218 -14.46 31.13 14.82
C MET A 218 -13.56 29.95 14.43
N LEU A 219 -13.06 29.21 15.43
CA LEU A 219 -12.26 28.02 15.23
C LEU A 219 -13.05 26.95 14.46
N ASP A 220 -14.26 26.63 14.92
CA ASP A 220 -15.10 25.63 14.27
C ASP A 220 -15.44 25.99 12.83
N PHE A 221 -15.70 27.28 12.56
CA PHE A 221 -15.98 27.76 11.21
C PHE A 221 -14.79 27.57 10.26
N GLU A 222 -13.57 27.84 10.73
CA GLU A 222 -12.36 27.64 9.93
C GLU A 222 -12.18 26.16 9.55
N PHE A 223 -12.25 25.26 10.52
CA PHE A 223 -12.11 23.82 10.27
C PHE A 223 -13.27 23.26 9.43
N TYR A 224 -14.50 23.73 9.66
CA TYR A 224 -15.65 23.36 8.84
C TYR A 224 -15.44 23.75 7.37
N ASN A 225 -14.98 24.98 7.09
CA ASN A 225 -14.72 25.42 5.72
C ASN A 225 -13.64 24.57 5.04
N GLN A 226 -12.57 24.21 5.75
CA GLN A 226 -11.53 23.33 5.22
C GLN A 226 -12.09 21.94 4.86
N LEU A 227 -12.94 21.37 5.71
CA LEU A 227 -13.60 20.09 5.43
C LEU A 227 -14.58 20.18 4.26
N GLU A 228 -15.33 21.28 4.15
CA GLU A 228 -16.27 21.49 3.05
C GLU A 228 -15.56 21.61 1.70
N VAL A 229 -14.37 22.24 1.65
CA VAL A 229 -13.52 22.26 0.44
C VAL A 229 -13.11 20.84 0.04
N ILE A 230 -12.65 20.03 1.00
CA ILE A 230 -12.25 18.64 0.74
C ILE A 230 -13.44 17.79 0.30
N LYS A 231 -14.61 18.01 0.90
CA LYS A 231 -15.84 17.32 0.55
C LYS A 231 -16.28 17.65 -0.88
N LYS A 232 -16.23 18.91 -1.29
CA LYS A 232 -16.52 19.32 -2.67
C LYS A 232 -15.55 18.68 -3.67
N GLU A 233 -14.26 18.64 -3.33
CA GLU A 233 -13.25 17.97 -4.15
C GLU A 233 -13.52 16.46 -4.26
N TYR A 234 -13.89 15.82 -3.15
CA TYR A 234 -14.29 14.41 -3.15
C TYR A 234 -15.53 14.15 -4.00
N GLU A 235 -16.56 14.98 -3.88
CA GLU A 235 -17.79 14.87 -4.67
C GLU A 235 -17.52 15.04 -6.17
N SER A 236 -16.62 15.95 -6.57
CA SER A 236 -16.22 16.11 -7.97
C SER A 236 -15.51 14.87 -8.55
N LEU A 237 -14.70 14.18 -7.73
CA LEU A 237 -14.05 12.94 -8.14
C LEU A 237 -15.07 11.83 -8.32
N ARG A 238 -15.99 11.67 -7.36
CA ARG A 238 -17.03 10.63 -7.40
C ARG A 238 -17.92 10.71 -8.64
N LEU A 239 -18.30 11.92 -9.07
CA LEU A 239 -19.17 12.12 -10.24
C LEU A 239 -18.52 11.74 -11.57
N THR A 240 -17.20 11.57 -11.62
CA THR A 240 -16.45 11.26 -12.84
C THR A 240 -16.37 9.75 -13.12
N ASP A 241 -16.60 8.90 -12.10
CA ASP A 241 -16.25 7.47 -12.12
C ASP A 241 -17.40 6.51 -12.49
N GLU A 242 -18.66 6.91 -12.33
CA GLU A 242 -19.81 5.97 -12.46
C GLU A 242 -20.08 5.47 -13.90
N GLN A 243 -19.29 5.87 -14.90
CA GLN A 243 -19.60 5.60 -16.32
C GLN A 243 -18.67 4.62 -17.06
N LEU A 244 -17.53 4.18 -16.50
CA LEU A 244 -16.50 3.44 -17.28
C LEU A 244 -16.20 2.02 -16.80
N TRP A 245 -16.39 1.73 -15.51
CA TRP A 245 -16.04 0.46 -14.88
C TRP A 245 -17.29 -0.22 -14.33
N ASN A 246 -17.36 -1.55 -14.50
CA ASN A 246 -18.45 -2.31 -13.91
C ASN A 246 -18.21 -2.58 -12.42
N SER A 247 -19.29 -2.88 -11.67
CA SER A 247 -19.20 -3.06 -10.21
C SER A 247 -18.25 -4.21 -9.82
N ASP A 248 -18.27 -5.31 -10.57
CA ASP A 248 -17.48 -6.50 -10.27
C ASP A 248 -15.97 -6.26 -10.55
N GLU A 249 -15.64 -5.52 -11.60
CA GLU A 249 -14.30 -5.06 -11.96
C GLU A 249 -13.75 -4.14 -10.87
N LEU A 250 -14.57 -3.21 -10.36
CA LEU A 250 -14.18 -2.32 -9.27
C LEU A 250 -13.93 -3.10 -7.97
N GLU A 251 -14.79 -4.05 -7.63
CA GLU A 251 -14.59 -4.90 -6.44
C GLU A 251 -13.31 -5.73 -6.56
N MET A 252 -13.07 -6.34 -7.72
CA MET A 252 -11.81 -7.06 -8.00
C MET A 252 -10.60 -6.12 -7.95
N PHE A 253 -10.69 -4.93 -8.52
CA PHE A 253 -9.64 -3.92 -8.49
C PHE A 253 -9.31 -3.53 -7.05
N GLU A 254 -10.31 -3.17 -6.25
CA GLU A 254 -10.13 -2.75 -4.85
C GLU A 254 -9.45 -3.84 -4.04
N TYR A 255 -9.90 -5.09 -4.19
CA TYR A 255 -9.33 -6.23 -3.51
C TYR A 255 -7.86 -6.45 -3.90
N ILE A 256 -7.55 -6.48 -5.20
CA ILE A 256 -6.17 -6.66 -5.70
C ILE A 256 -5.26 -5.51 -5.24
N TRP A 257 -5.74 -4.27 -5.35
CA TRP A 257 -5.02 -3.08 -4.94
C TRP A 257 -4.61 -3.16 -3.46
N ASP A 258 -5.54 -3.58 -2.61
CA ASP A 258 -5.34 -3.69 -1.17
C ASP A 258 -4.44 -4.88 -0.80
N THR A 259 -4.59 -6.04 -1.46
CA THR A 259 -3.69 -7.19 -1.31
C THR A 259 -2.24 -6.80 -1.64
N TYR A 260 -2.02 -6.12 -2.77
CA TYR A 260 -0.67 -5.68 -3.15
C TYR A 260 -0.13 -4.60 -2.19
N ARG A 261 -1.01 -3.76 -1.64
CA ARG A 261 -0.65 -2.78 -0.59
C ARG A 261 -0.19 -3.42 0.71
N ARG A 262 -0.81 -4.51 1.14
CA ARG A 262 -0.40 -5.26 2.33
C ARG A 262 0.89 -6.04 2.13
N GLN A 263 1.03 -6.70 0.99
CA GLN A 263 2.03 -7.76 0.80
C GLN A 263 3.36 -7.28 0.17
N ILE A 264 3.36 -6.14 -0.52
CA ILE A 264 4.53 -5.60 -1.24
C ILE A 264 4.88 -4.20 -0.74
N LEU A 265 6.10 -4.06 -0.23
CA LEU A 265 6.62 -2.78 0.27
C LEU A 265 7.25 -1.91 -0.84
N HIS A 266 8.01 -2.52 -1.75
CA HIS A 266 8.75 -1.80 -2.80
C HIS A 266 8.14 -2.01 -4.17
N GLN A 267 8.11 -0.95 -5.00
CA GLN A 267 7.58 -1.00 -6.37
C GLN A 267 6.14 -1.54 -6.46
N ARG A 268 5.35 -1.41 -5.39
CA ARG A 268 3.95 -1.87 -5.32
C ARG A 268 3.17 -1.46 -6.55
N ARG A 269 3.23 -0.17 -6.91
CA ARG A 269 2.50 0.39 -8.05
C ARG A 269 2.81 -0.32 -9.36
N HIS A 270 4.08 -0.65 -9.59
CA HIS A 270 4.52 -1.38 -10.78
C HIS A 270 3.91 -2.79 -10.83
N TYR A 271 4.03 -3.56 -9.75
CA TYR A 271 3.50 -4.93 -9.71
C TYR A 271 1.98 -4.96 -9.75
N THR A 272 1.32 -4.00 -9.10
CA THR A 272 -0.15 -3.90 -9.12
C THR A 272 -0.64 -3.60 -10.53
N LEU A 273 -0.02 -2.62 -11.20
CA LEU A 273 -0.34 -2.28 -12.59
C LEU A 273 -0.10 -3.46 -13.55
N ASP A 274 1.03 -4.16 -13.42
CA ASP A 274 1.33 -5.32 -14.27
C ASP A 274 0.30 -6.44 -14.06
N PHE A 275 -0.08 -6.73 -12.81
CA PHE A 275 -1.08 -7.76 -12.53
C PHE A 275 -2.47 -7.38 -13.06
N LEU A 276 -2.92 -6.16 -12.79
CA LEU A 276 -4.20 -5.64 -13.29
C LEU A 276 -4.25 -5.58 -14.81
N SER A 277 -3.14 -5.20 -15.48
CA SER A 277 -3.07 -5.17 -16.95
C SER A 277 -3.15 -6.56 -17.57
N ARG A 278 -2.75 -7.61 -16.84
CA ARG A 278 -2.91 -9.01 -17.28
C ARG A 278 -4.32 -9.53 -17.03
N LEU A 279 -4.94 -9.13 -15.92
CA LEU A 279 -6.29 -9.55 -15.55
C LEU A 279 -7.34 -8.88 -16.45
N PHE A 280 -7.20 -7.58 -16.67
CA PHE A 280 -8.07 -6.78 -17.52
C PHE A 280 -7.42 -6.57 -18.90
N ALA A 281 -7.20 -7.67 -19.62
CA ALA A 281 -6.52 -7.65 -20.92
C ALA A 281 -7.23 -6.79 -21.98
N ASP A 282 -8.54 -6.59 -21.84
CA ASP A 282 -9.37 -5.78 -22.73
C ASP A 282 -9.31 -4.27 -22.42
N ARG A 283 -8.69 -3.88 -21.29
CA ARG A 283 -8.61 -2.49 -20.83
C ARG A 283 -7.25 -1.88 -21.16
N ASN A 284 -7.25 -0.57 -21.37
CA ASN A 284 -6.00 0.15 -21.61
C ASN A 284 -5.23 0.29 -20.29
N THR A 285 -3.91 0.06 -20.32
CA THR A 285 -3.01 0.31 -19.17
C THR A 285 -3.17 1.73 -18.63
N LYS A 286 -3.48 2.70 -19.49
CA LYS A 286 -3.75 4.08 -19.07
C LYS A 286 -5.00 4.18 -18.19
N GLU A 287 -6.10 3.52 -18.57
CA GLU A 287 -7.35 3.53 -17.78
C GLU A 287 -7.14 2.92 -16.40
N ILE A 288 -6.37 1.83 -16.31
CA ILE A 288 -6.00 1.20 -15.04
C ILE A 288 -5.15 2.17 -14.20
N THR A 289 -4.19 2.87 -14.82
CA THR A 289 -3.32 3.83 -14.13
C THR A 289 -4.14 5.01 -13.59
N ASP A 290 -5.07 5.54 -14.39
CA ASP A 290 -5.96 6.63 -14.03
C ASP A 290 -6.87 6.22 -12.86
N LEU A 291 -7.38 4.98 -12.84
CA LEU A 291 -8.15 4.43 -11.72
C LEU A 291 -7.28 4.30 -10.44
N MET A 292 -6.04 3.82 -10.58
CA MET A 292 -5.10 3.77 -9.45
C MET A 292 -4.83 5.17 -8.86
N ASP A 293 -4.63 6.17 -9.73
CA ASP A 293 -4.44 7.57 -9.30
C ASP A 293 -5.69 8.15 -8.65
N HIS A 294 -6.87 7.82 -9.19
CA HIS A 294 -8.15 8.18 -8.59
C HIS A 294 -8.25 7.62 -7.16
N CYS A 295 -8.03 6.32 -6.97
CA CYS A 295 -8.14 5.68 -5.67
C CYS A 295 -7.09 6.22 -4.68
N GLU A 296 -5.86 6.51 -5.13
CA GLU A 296 -4.85 7.18 -4.31
C GLU A 296 -5.30 8.59 -3.90
N ARG A 297 -5.85 9.38 -4.83
CA ARG A 297 -6.36 10.73 -4.55
C ARG A 297 -7.52 10.70 -3.55
N VAL A 298 -8.45 9.76 -3.73
CA VAL A 298 -9.57 9.52 -2.81
C VAL A 298 -9.06 9.22 -1.40
N ASN A 299 -8.10 8.31 -1.27
CA ASN A 299 -7.53 7.96 0.03
C ASN A 299 -6.82 9.17 0.68
N GLN A 300 -6.06 9.94 -0.09
CA GLN A 300 -5.44 11.17 0.40
C GLN A 300 -6.45 12.20 0.91
N LEU A 301 -7.60 12.36 0.25
CA LEU A 301 -8.68 13.25 0.73
C LEU A 301 -9.26 12.75 2.05
N LYS A 302 -9.48 11.45 2.19
CA LYS A 302 -9.96 10.84 3.43
C LYS A 302 -8.96 11.04 4.57
N ASP A 303 -7.68 10.77 4.32
CA ASP A 303 -6.61 10.95 5.31
C ASP A 303 -6.45 12.42 5.73
N ARG A 304 -6.57 13.34 4.78
CA ARG A 304 -6.56 14.78 5.05
C ARG A 304 -7.76 15.20 5.91
N ALA A 305 -8.96 14.70 5.62
CA ALA A 305 -10.15 14.98 6.43
C ALA A 305 -10.01 14.45 7.87
N VAL A 306 -9.49 13.22 8.04
CA VAL A 306 -9.19 12.64 9.37
C VAL A 306 -8.17 13.49 10.12
N THR A 307 -7.12 13.94 9.44
CA THR A 307 -6.09 14.80 10.02
C THR A 307 -6.68 16.13 10.49
N ILE A 308 -7.49 16.78 9.66
CA ILE A 308 -8.17 18.04 10.00
C ILE A 308 -9.08 17.86 11.21
N ASN A 309 -9.88 16.78 11.26
CA ASN A 309 -10.71 16.47 12.42
C ASN A 309 -9.90 16.27 13.70
N ARG A 310 -8.75 15.61 13.62
CA ARG A 310 -7.86 15.40 14.77
C ARG A 310 -7.25 16.71 15.26
N VAL A 311 -6.78 17.55 14.33
CA VAL A 311 -6.21 18.87 14.64
C VAL A 311 -7.29 19.77 15.25
N TRP A 312 -8.50 19.78 14.68
CA TRP A 312 -9.65 20.53 15.20
C TRP A 312 -9.94 20.20 16.67
N LYS A 313 -10.06 18.91 17.01
CA LYS A 313 -10.27 18.46 18.39
C LYS A 313 -9.18 18.97 19.32
N LYS A 314 -7.91 18.79 18.94
CA LYS A 314 -6.77 19.28 19.72
C LYS A 314 -6.81 20.79 19.90
N SER A 315 -7.10 21.55 18.84
CA SER A 315 -7.18 23.02 18.91
C SER A 315 -8.32 23.50 19.81
N ARG A 316 -9.44 22.76 19.90
CA ARG A 316 -10.52 23.04 20.86
C ARG A 316 -10.08 22.79 22.29
N ASP A 317 -9.35 21.70 22.54
CA ASP A 317 -8.80 21.39 23.87
C ASP A 317 -7.80 22.48 24.29
N ASP A 318 -6.87 22.85 23.41
CA ASP A 318 -5.89 23.91 23.63
C ASP A 318 -6.56 25.27 23.86
N LEU A 319 -7.64 25.59 23.13
CA LEU A 319 -8.43 26.80 23.34
C LEU A 319 -9.11 26.79 24.72
N SER A 320 -9.69 25.66 25.13
CA SER A 320 -10.31 25.51 26.45
C SER A 320 -9.31 25.77 27.57
N ILE A 321 -8.12 25.17 27.48
CA ILE A 321 -7.04 25.36 28.45
C ILE A 321 -6.62 26.84 28.51
N ARG A 322 -6.47 27.49 27.36
CA ARG A 322 -6.08 28.92 27.30
C ARG A 322 -7.13 29.82 27.93
N ILE A 323 -8.41 29.65 27.58
CA ILE A 323 -9.48 30.48 28.15
C ILE A 323 -9.54 30.28 29.66
N GLN A 324 -9.50 29.05 30.16
CA GLN A 324 -9.50 28.78 31.60
C GLN A 324 -8.30 29.42 32.31
N ALA A 325 -7.09 29.31 31.74
CA ALA A 325 -5.90 29.96 32.30
C ALA A 325 -6.05 31.49 32.34
N THR A 326 -6.59 32.10 31.29
CA THR A 326 -6.86 33.55 31.25
C THR A 326 -7.91 33.98 32.26
N LEU A 327 -9.00 33.20 32.42
CA LEU A 327 -10.04 33.47 33.42
C LEU A 327 -9.48 33.40 34.85
N LEU A 328 -8.64 32.40 35.14
CA LEU A 328 -7.95 32.29 36.43
C LEU A 328 -7.07 33.51 36.69
N GLN A 329 -6.24 33.92 35.73
CA GLN A 329 -5.39 35.12 35.86
C GLN A 329 -6.21 36.39 36.11
N ILE A 330 -7.35 36.56 35.44
CA ILE A 330 -8.24 37.70 35.66
C ILE A 330 -8.84 37.66 37.07
N SER A 331 -9.23 36.49 37.55
CA SER A 331 -9.76 36.32 38.91
C SER A 331 -8.72 36.66 39.99
N GLU A 332 -7.48 36.23 39.79
CA GLU A 332 -6.34 36.53 40.67
C GLU A 332 -6.07 38.04 40.70
N LEU A 333 -5.97 38.69 39.54
CA LEU A 333 -5.76 40.13 39.43
C LEU A 333 -6.91 40.94 40.06
N SER A 334 -8.15 40.47 39.91
CA SER A 334 -9.32 41.09 40.52
C SER A 334 -9.27 40.98 42.05
N ASN A 335 -8.91 39.80 42.56
CA ASN A 335 -8.75 39.56 44.00
C ASN A 335 -7.61 40.39 44.59
N GLU A 336 -6.47 40.49 43.91
CA GLU A 336 -5.37 41.36 44.34
C GLU A 336 -5.77 42.83 44.38
N LYS A 337 -6.49 43.32 43.37
CA LYS A 337 -7.03 44.69 43.36
C LYS A 337 -7.96 44.92 44.55
N ARG A 338 -8.89 44.00 44.80
CA ARG A 338 -9.81 44.07 45.94
C ARG A 338 -9.05 44.14 47.28
N LEU A 339 -8.08 43.25 47.50
CA LEU A 339 -7.25 43.24 48.71
C LEU A 339 -6.43 44.53 48.88
N LYS A 340 -5.93 45.12 47.78
CA LYS A 340 -5.24 46.41 47.81
C LYS A 340 -6.19 47.55 48.20
N THR A 341 -7.40 47.56 47.65
CA THR A 341 -8.42 48.56 47.97
C THR A 341 -8.88 48.45 49.42
N GLU A 342 -9.13 47.24 49.92
CA GLU A 342 -9.49 46.98 51.31
C GLU A 342 -8.39 47.45 52.27
N LYS A 343 -7.12 47.10 52.00
CA LYS A 343 -5.98 47.58 52.79
C LYS A 343 -5.88 49.11 52.79
N TYR A 344 -6.08 49.74 51.64
CA TYR A 344 -6.05 51.20 51.52
C TYR A 344 -7.20 51.85 52.32
N GLN A 345 -8.41 51.29 52.27
CA GLN A 345 -9.56 51.74 53.06
C GLN A 345 -9.28 51.60 54.56
N SER A 346 -8.82 50.43 55.02
CA SER A 346 -8.49 50.23 56.44
C SER A 346 -7.37 51.17 56.92
N GLN A 347 -6.35 51.44 56.09
CA GLN A 347 -5.33 52.44 56.40
C GLN A 347 -5.91 53.85 56.51
N LYS A 348 -6.80 54.23 55.59
CA LYS A 348 -7.47 55.53 55.61
C LYS A 348 -8.32 55.69 56.87
N GLU A 349 -9.15 54.70 57.19
CA GLU A 349 -9.97 54.68 58.41
C GLU A 349 -9.11 54.77 59.68
N LEU A 350 -7.99 54.05 59.74
CA LEU A 350 -7.04 54.14 60.85
C LEU A 350 -6.42 55.54 60.96
N CYS A 351 -6.00 56.14 59.84
CA CYS A 351 -5.46 57.50 59.84
C CYS A 351 -6.49 58.54 60.27
N ASP A 352 -7.74 58.40 59.84
CA ASP A 352 -8.83 59.31 60.22
C ASP A 352 -9.17 59.15 61.72
N PHE A 353 -9.22 57.91 62.24
CA PHE A 353 -9.38 57.64 63.68
C PHE A 353 -8.23 58.21 64.52
N LEU A 354 -6.98 58.05 64.07
CA LEU A 354 -5.81 58.60 64.76
C LEU A 354 -5.82 60.13 64.78
N LYS A 355 -6.34 60.79 63.73
CA LYS A 355 -6.52 62.25 63.73
C LYS A 355 -7.57 62.71 64.72
N GLU A 356 -8.66 61.96 64.88
CA GLU A 356 -9.70 62.25 65.87
C GLU A 356 -9.22 62.10 67.32
N GLN A 357 -8.24 61.23 67.59
CA GLN A 357 -7.66 61.02 68.94
C GLN A 357 -6.60 62.06 69.33
N VAL A 358 -6.07 62.82 68.38
CA VAL A 358 -4.96 63.79 68.59
C VAL A 358 -5.45 65.25 68.63
N ASN A 359 -6.73 65.48 68.31
CA ASN A 359 -7.45 66.73 68.62
C ASN A 359 -8.25 66.57 69.92
#